data_AF-A0A367FL12-F1
#
_entry.id   AF-A0A367FL12-F1
#
_cell.length_a   1.000
_cell.length_b   1.000
_cell.length_c   1.000
_cell.angle_alpha   90.00
_cell.angle_beta   90.00
_cell.angle_gamma   90.00
#
_symmetry.space_group_name_H-M   'P 1'
#
loop_
_entity.id
_entity.type
_entity.pdbx_description
1 polymer ?
#
loop_
_entity_poly.entity_id
_entity_poly.type
_entity_poly.pdbx_seq_one_letter_code
_entity_poly.pdbx_strand_id
1 'polypeptide(L)'
;MGGKSDEVEKQDMAWRLIGAVVGLGVGFVARKAIEFAWQKATGKQPPADPNSLETSLAEAIGFAVVMGVGMEVTRIVATRTAHKRYRAWKGVSRKAEQVIGS
;
A
#
# COMPACT_ATOMS: atom_id res chain seq x y z
N MET A 1 -33.66 -19.82 -15.69
CA MET A 1 -32.93 -19.25 -14.53
C MET A 1 -31.45 -19.19 -14.90
N GLY A 2 -30.84 -18.00 -15.02
CA GLY A 2 -29.42 -17.88 -15.42
C GLY A 2 -28.84 -16.45 -15.41
N GLY A 3 -29.62 -15.41 -15.74
CA GLY A 3 -29.06 -14.07 -15.99
C GLY A 3 -28.45 -13.30 -14.80
N LYS A 4 -28.75 -13.66 -13.55
CA LYS A 4 -28.27 -12.90 -12.38
C LYS A 4 -26.84 -13.27 -11.96
N SER A 5 -26.41 -14.51 -12.24
CA SER A 5 -25.10 -15.04 -11.86
C SER A 5 -23.99 -14.50 -12.76
N ASP A 6 -24.25 -14.43 -14.06
CA ASP A 6 -23.30 -13.97 -15.08
C ASP A 6 -22.97 -12.47 -14.93
N GLU A 7 -23.93 -11.69 -14.44
CA GLU A 7 -23.76 -10.25 -14.23
C GLU A 7 -22.85 -9.99 -13.01
N VAL A 8 -23.02 -10.74 -11.92
CA VAL A 8 -22.15 -10.65 -10.74
C VAL A 8 -20.72 -11.05 -11.10
N GLU A 9 -20.53 -12.13 -11.86
CA GLU A 9 -19.18 -12.56 -12.27
C GLU A 9 -18.49 -11.54 -13.17
N LYS A 10 -19.22 -10.90 -14.10
CA LYS A 10 -18.67 -9.80 -14.92
C LYS A 10 -18.31 -8.58 -14.08
N GLN A 11 -19.14 -8.22 -13.11
CA GLN A 11 -18.84 -7.12 -12.19
C GLN A 11 -17.59 -7.42 -11.36
N ASP A 12 -17.48 -8.62 -10.79
CA ASP A 12 -16.31 -9.04 -10.03
C ASP A 12 -15.03 -9.04 -10.89
N MET A 13 -15.13 -9.51 -12.13
CA MET A 13 -14.02 -9.47 -13.08
C MET A 13 -13.62 -8.03 -13.41
N ALA A 14 -14.58 -7.14 -13.66
CA ALA A 14 -14.32 -5.72 -13.93
C ALA A 14 -13.63 -5.04 -12.74
N TRP A 15 -14.08 -5.31 -11.51
CA TRP A 15 -13.44 -4.80 -10.30
C TRP A 15 -12.03 -5.33 -10.10
N ARG A 16 -11.78 -6.61 -10.40
CA ARG A 16 -10.44 -7.19 -10.35
C ARG A 16 -9.50 -6.57 -11.37
N LEU A 17 -9.97 -6.30 -12.58
CA LEU A 17 -9.18 -5.63 -13.62
C LEU A 17 -8.85 -4.19 -13.22
N ILE A 18 -9.83 -3.44 -12.71
CA ILE A 18 -9.61 -2.10 -12.17
C ILE A 18 -8.57 -2.15 -11.04
N GLY A 19 -8.73 -3.07 -10.09
CA GLY A 19 -7.80 -3.25 -8.98
C GLY A 19 -6.38 -3.57 -9.47
N ALA A 20 -6.24 -4.40 -10.50
CA ALA A 20 -4.94 -4.72 -11.10
C ALA A 20 -4.30 -3.49 -11.75
N VAL A 21 -5.03 -2.73 -12.57
CA VAL A 21 -4.53 -1.51 -13.22
C VAL A 21 -4.14 -0.46 -12.19
N VAL A 22 -4.97 -0.26 -11.18
CA VAL A 22 -4.68 0.66 -10.07
C VAL A 22 -3.44 0.20 -9.32
N GLY A 23 -3.31 -1.10 -9.01
CA GLY A 23 -2.14 -1.66 -8.35
C GLY A 23 -0.85 -1.40 -9.11
N LEU A 24 -0.86 -1.61 -10.44
CA LEU A 24 0.29 -1.30 -11.30
C LEU A 24 0.63 0.19 -11.30
N GLY A 25 -0.39 1.06 -11.40
CA GLY A 25 -0.20 2.51 -11.34
C GLY A 25 0.40 2.98 -10.02
N VAL A 26 -0.12 2.48 -8.89
CA VAL A 26 0.40 2.79 -7.54
C VAL A 26 1.84 2.29 -7.41
N GLY A 27 2.14 1.08 -7.87
CA GLY A 27 3.50 0.53 -7.85
C GLY A 27 4.49 1.37 -8.65
N PHE A 28 4.11 1.82 -9.83
CA PHE A 28 4.95 2.69 -10.67
C PHE A 28 5.23 4.04 -10.00
N VAL A 29 4.21 4.69 -9.45
CA VAL A 29 4.35 5.97 -8.75
C VAL A 29 5.22 5.81 -7.49
N ALA A 30 5.01 4.75 -6.71
CA ALA A 30 5.81 4.46 -5.53
C ALA A 30 7.29 4.27 -5.89
N ARG A 31 7.58 3.51 -6.96
CA ARG A 31 8.95 3.33 -7.45
C ARG A 31 9.60 4.67 -7.80
N LYS A 32 8.91 5.54 -8.54
CA LYS A 32 9.42 6.86 -8.91
C LYS A 32 9.65 7.77 -7.69
N ALA A 33 8.75 7.71 -6.71
CA ALA A 33 8.91 8.47 -5.47
C ALA A 33 10.15 8.01 -4.68
N ILE A 34 10.38 6.71 -4.58
CA ILE A 34 11.57 6.13 -3.94
C ILE A 34 12.85 6.52 -4.71
N GLU A 35 12.85 6.37 -6.04
CA GLU A 35 13.96 6.77 -6.90
C GLU A 35 14.32 8.25 -6.69
N PHE A 36 13.32 9.12 -6.68
CA PHE A 36 13.51 10.55 -6.48
C PHE A 36 14.02 10.88 -5.07
N ALA A 37 13.41 10.30 -4.04
CA ALA A 37 13.84 10.52 -2.65
C ALA A 37 15.29 10.07 -2.44
N TRP A 38 15.67 8.93 -3.04
CA TRP A 38 17.03 8.41 -2.96
C TRP A 38 18.04 9.29 -3.70
N GLN A 39 17.74 9.68 -4.94
CA GLN A 39 18.59 10.61 -5.69
C GLN A 39 18.73 11.94 -4.96
N LYS A 40 17.67 12.44 -4.34
CA LYS A 40 17.71 13.70 -3.59
C LYS A 40 18.57 13.59 -2.32
N ALA A 41 18.50 12.47 -1.62
CA ALA A 41 19.24 12.24 -0.37
C ALA A 41 20.71 11.88 -0.60
N THR A 42 21.01 11.07 -1.63
CA THR A 42 22.34 10.47 -1.86
C THR A 42 23.07 11.02 -3.08
N GLY A 43 22.36 11.70 -3.99
CA GLY A 43 22.90 12.17 -5.26
C GLY A 43 23.08 11.07 -6.33
N LYS A 44 22.73 9.81 -6.03
CA LYS A 44 22.94 8.65 -6.91
C LYS A 44 21.62 7.96 -7.25
N GLN A 45 21.62 7.17 -8.33
CA GLN A 45 20.49 6.30 -8.61
C GLN A 45 20.39 5.22 -7.51
N PRO A 46 19.17 4.86 -7.06
CA PRO A 46 19.01 3.80 -6.07
C PRO A 46 19.60 2.47 -6.58
N PRO A 47 20.20 1.66 -5.69
CA PRO A 47 20.68 0.33 -6.05
C PRO A 47 19.52 -0.50 -6.60
N ALA A 48 19.46 -0.65 -7.92
CA ALA A 48 18.41 -1.40 -8.59
C ALA A 48 18.60 -2.91 -8.43
N ASP A 49 19.84 -3.33 -8.14
CA ASP A 49 20.21 -4.71 -7.95
C ASP A 49 21.05 -4.86 -6.66
N PRO A 50 20.44 -5.32 -5.56
CA PRO A 50 21.12 -5.57 -4.29
C PRO A 50 22.29 -6.56 -4.40
N ASN A 51 22.37 -7.33 -5.48
CA ASN A 51 23.42 -8.33 -5.73
C ASN A 51 24.46 -7.85 -6.76
N SER A 52 24.34 -6.63 -7.30
CA SER A 52 25.37 -6.08 -8.19
C SER A 52 26.62 -5.70 -7.39
N LEU A 53 27.78 -6.20 -7.82
CA LEU A 53 29.08 -5.87 -7.23
C LEU A 53 29.47 -4.39 -7.43
N GLU A 54 28.74 -3.65 -8.26
CA GLU A 54 28.88 -2.20 -8.43
C GLU A 54 28.25 -1.39 -7.27
N THR A 55 27.35 -2.01 -6.49
CA THR A 55 26.82 -1.42 -5.26
C THR A 55 27.79 -1.69 -4.11
N SER A 56 28.42 -0.64 -3.56
CA SER A 56 29.31 -0.83 -2.40
C SER A 56 28.57 -1.44 -1.21
N LEU A 57 29.24 -2.27 -0.40
CA LEU A 57 28.66 -2.89 0.80
C LEU A 57 28.06 -1.86 1.77
N ALA A 58 28.68 -0.69 1.90
CA ALA A 58 28.16 0.41 2.70
C ALA A 58 26.84 0.98 2.14
N GLU A 59 26.72 1.07 0.81
CA GLU A 59 25.51 1.56 0.14
C GLU A 59 24.36 0.54 0.23
N ALA A 60 24.65 -0.76 0.10
CA ALA A 60 23.68 -1.83 0.30
C ALA A 60 23.16 -1.88 1.76
N ILE A 61 24.05 -1.78 2.74
CA ILE A 61 23.67 -1.73 4.16
C ILE A 61 22.84 -0.46 4.45
N GLY A 62 23.24 0.69 3.90
CA GLY A 62 22.48 1.94 4.02
C GLY A 62 21.06 1.81 3.47
N PHE A 63 20.91 1.18 2.29
CA PHE A 63 19.60 0.91 1.71
C PHE A 63 18.77 -0.05 2.57
N ALA A 64 19.37 -1.13 3.06
CA ALA A 64 18.69 -2.10 3.91
C ALA A 64 18.18 -1.47 5.22
N VAL A 65 18.96 -0.59 5.85
CA VAL A 65 18.53 0.14 7.06
C VAL A 65 17.35 1.06 6.74
N VAL A 66 17.41 1.82 5.64
CA VAL A 66 16.31 2.70 5.21
C VAL A 66 15.03 1.89 4.95
N MET A 67 15.14 0.76 4.25
CA MET A 67 13.99 -0.11 3.99
C MET A 67 13.46 -0.75 5.27
N GLY A 68 14.32 -1.24 6.16
CA GLY A 68 13.93 -1.82 7.44
C GLY A 68 13.18 -0.82 8.33
N VAL A 69 13.74 0.38 8.50
CA VAL A 69 13.09 1.46 9.27
C VAL A 69 11.81 1.93 8.59
N GLY A 70 11.84 2.13 7.27
CA GLY A 70 10.68 2.59 6.50
C GLY A 70 9.50 1.62 6.59
N MET A 71 9.75 0.31 6.50
CA MET A 71 8.73 -0.72 6.65
C MET A 71 8.10 -0.72 8.04
N GLU A 72 8.92 -0.61 9.10
CA GLU A 72 8.39 -0.62 10.47
C GLU A 72 7.56 0.64 10.77
N VAL A 73 8.04 1.81 10.33
CA VAL A 73 7.27 3.06 10.44
C VAL A 73 5.93 2.94 9.70
N THR A 74 5.96 2.41 8.48
CA THR A 74 4.75 2.19 7.66
C THR A 74 3.76 1.30 8.41
N ARG A 75 4.22 0.18 8.98
CA ARG A 75 3.39 -0.74 9.77
C ARG A 75 2.75 -0.04 10.97
N ILE A 76 3.51 0.75 11.72
CA ILE A 76 3.01 1.50 12.88
C ILE A 76 1.91 2.47 12.46
N VAL A 77 2.16 3.26 11.41
CA VAL A 77 1.20 4.24 10.89
C VAL A 77 -0.07 3.55 10.37
N ALA A 78 0.08 2.47 9.60
CA ALA A 78 -1.04 1.68 9.09
C ALA A 78 -1.89 1.12 10.24
N THR A 79 -1.26 0.52 11.24
CA THR A 79 -1.95 -0.05 12.41
C THR A 79 -2.72 1.02 13.19
N ARG A 80 -2.10 2.18 13.46
CA ARG A 80 -2.77 3.30 14.14
C ARG A 80 -3.95 3.83 13.35
N THR A 81 -3.79 3.98 12.04
CA THR A 81 -4.84 4.49 11.15
C THR A 81 -6.01 3.52 11.07
N ALA A 82 -5.72 2.23 10.91
CA ALA A 82 -6.72 1.16 10.91
C ALA A 82 -7.52 1.16 12.23
N HIS A 83 -6.85 1.21 13.38
CA HIS A 83 -7.52 1.29 14.68
C HIS A 83 -8.42 2.53 14.81
N LYS A 84 -7.94 3.71 14.38
CA LYS A 84 -8.73 4.95 14.44
C LYS A 84 -9.98 4.85 13.55
N ARG A 85 -9.82 4.33 12.33
CA ARG A 85 -10.92 4.19 11.37
C ARG A 85 -11.95 3.14 11.83
N TYR A 86 -11.47 2.00 12.33
CA TYR A 86 -12.33 0.94 12.89
C TYR A 86 -13.17 1.44 14.07
N ARG A 87 -12.57 2.23 14.99
CA ARG A 87 -13.31 2.86 16.09
C ARG A 87 -14.37 3.84 15.59
N ALA A 88 -14.04 4.65 14.59
CA ALA A 88 -15.01 5.57 13.98
C ALA A 88 -16.20 4.83 13.37
N TRP A 89 -15.97 3.69 12.71
CA TRP A 89 -17.03 2.89 12.08
C TRP A 89 -17.91 2.20 13.12
N LYS A 90 -17.31 1.59 14.15
CA LYS A 90 -18.08 0.99 15.27
C LYS A 90 -18.89 2.02 16.04
N GLY A 91 -18.43 3.26 16.13
CA GLY A 91 -19.20 4.36 16.72
C GLY A 91 -20.45 4.71 15.91
N VAL A 92 -20.34 4.68 14.57
CA VAL A 92 -21.48 4.89 13.67
C VAL A 92 -22.49 3.74 13.78
N SER A 93 -22.03 2.47 13.77
CA SER A 93 -22.91 1.30 13.88
C SER A 93 -23.67 1.24 15.20
N ARG A 94 -23.00 1.54 16.33
CA ARG A 94 -23.64 1.54 17.66
C ARG A 94 -24.72 2.63 17.78
N LYS A 95 -24.50 3.79 17.14
CA LYS A 95 -25.48 4.87 17.10
C LYS A 95 -26.70 4.49 16.25
N ALA A 96 -26.49 3.74 15.15
CA ALA A 96 -27.59 3.24 14.32
C ALA A 96 -28.45 2.19 15.04
N GLU A 97 -27.85 1.26 15.79
CA GLU A 97 -28.59 0.31 16.64
C GLU A 97 -29.44 1.03 17.70
N GLN A 98 -28.94 2.10 18.29
CA GLN A 98 -29.67 2.87 19.31
C GLN A 98 -30.89 3.62 18.74
N VAL A 99 -30.85 4.07 17.48
CA VAL A 99 -31.97 4.78 16.83
C VAL A 99 -33.04 3.80 16.29
N ILE A 100 -32.63 2.60 15.89
CA ILE A 100 -33.57 1.58 15.38
C ILE A 100 -34.24 0.81 16.53
N GLY A 101 -33.57 0.73 17.69
CA GLY A 101 -34.09 0.08 18.90
C GLY A 101 -34.92 0.98 19.84
N SER A 102 -35.20 2.23 19.45
CA SER A 102 -36.05 3.20 20.17
C SER A 102 -37.30 3.53 19.37
#